data_AF-A0A1Q7C863-F1
#
_entry.id   AF-A0A1Q7C863-F1
#
_cell.length_a   1.000
_cell.length_b   1.000
_cell.length_c   1.000
_cell.angle_alpha   90.00
_cell.angle_beta   90.00
_cell.angle_gamma   90.00
#
_symmetry.space_group_name_H-M   'P 1'
#
loop_
_entity.id
_entity.type
_entity.pdbx_description
1 polymer ?
#
loop_
_entity_poly.entity_id
_entity_poly.type
_entity_poly.pdbx_seq_one_letter_code
_entity_poly.pdbx_strand_id
1 'polypeptide(L)'
;MWRAVSGLVLLLMVAGCQGPETVAQKKPLTAQSVTLQAKDVPSMQRCEASGDLDTVLKREKSSDPKSYESNSYQWGLWKREGATEGYLAVYGASPRDCDALSSQSSGAPTGGLVLGLVIKFKSAATAARIFETGAEFLGFGPSDISFIKSTGGIVTTGSDTGLGAQSAVGTATVSGASYYFAFWQNKTFASDFLAYNVSSADAARAVKDINGRIL
;
A
#
# COMPACT_ATOMS: atom_id res chain seq x y z
N MET A 1 11.31 -1.54 -91.14
CA MET A 1 9.96 -2.05 -90.83
C MET A 1 10.03 -2.88 -89.55
N TRP A 2 9.20 -2.53 -88.55
CA TRP A 2 8.62 -3.40 -87.52
C TRP A 2 9.49 -4.07 -86.40
N ARG A 3 9.24 -3.63 -85.13
CA ARG A 3 9.07 -4.30 -83.79
C ARG A 3 9.87 -5.60 -83.46
N ALA A 4 10.26 -5.95 -82.23
CA ALA A 4 9.67 -5.79 -80.88
C ALA A 4 10.72 -6.09 -79.77
N VAL A 5 10.72 -5.35 -78.65
CA VAL A 5 10.40 -5.74 -77.25
C VAL A 5 11.21 -6.89 -76.62
N SER A 6 11.94 -6.59 -75.52
CA SER A 6 12.12 -7.36 -74.27
C SER A 6 13.17 -6.62 -73.42
N GLY A 7 13.06 -6.29 -72.15
CA GLY A 7 12.08 -6.46 -71.08
C GLY A 7 12.82 -5.99 -69.81
N LEU A 8 12.48 -4.82 -69.27
CA LEU A 8 13.16 -4.21 -68.12
C LEU A 8 12.46 -4.67 -66.82
N VAL A 9 13.11 -5.52 -66.03
CA VAL A 9 12.64 -5.91 -64.70
C VAL A 9 13.11 -4.85 -63.70
N LEU A 10 12.17 -4.00 -63.24
CA LEU A 10 12.37 -3.11 -62.09
C LEU A 10 12.07 -3.87 -60.79
N LEU A 11 13.12 -4.13 -60.01
CA LEU A 11 13.02 -4.56 -58.61
C LEU A 11 12.73 -3.34 -57.73
N LEU A 12 11.49 -3.22 -57.26
CA LEU A 12 11.07 -2.28 -56.23
C LEU A 12 11.57 -2.75 -54.86
N MET A 13 12.65 -2.14 -54.38
CA MET A 13 13.10 -2.24 -52.98
C MET A 13 12.11 -1.47 -52.10
N VAL A 14 11.30 -2.19 -51.33
CA VAL A 14 10.45 -1.60 -50.29
C VAL A 14 11.35 -1.27 -49.10
N ALA A 15 11.73 0.01 -48.97
CA ALA A 15 12.31 0.54 -47.74
C ALA A 15 11.22 0.55 -46.66
N GLY A 16 11.16 -0.51 -45.85
CA GLY A 16 10.35 -0.53 -44.64
C GLY A 16 10.93 0.45 -43.63
N CYS A 17 10.18 1.51 -43.32
CA CYS A 17 10.48 2.42 -42.22
C CYS A 17 10.47 1.66 -40.89
N GLN A 18 11.65 1.28 -40.39
CA GLN A 18 11.83 1.00 -38.97
C GLN A 18 11.78 2.34 -38.23
N GLY A 19 10.57 2.79 -37.90
CA GLY A 19 10.38 3.89 -36.96
C GLY A 19 10.93 3.47 -35.58
N PRO A 20 11.53 4.38 -34.82
CA PRO A 20 12.06 4.07 -33.50
C PRO A 20 10.95 3.52 -32.61
N GLU A 21 11.12 2.28 -32.15
CA GLU A 21 10.27 1.66 -31.14
C GLU A 21 10.22 2.58 -29.94
N THR A 22 9.06 3.20 -29.72
CA THR A 22 8.83 4.03 -28.55
C THR A 22 8.72 3.08 -27.38
N VAL A 23 9.83 2.83 -26.68
CA VAL A 23 9.81 2.10 -25.41
C VAL A 23 8.86 2.85 -24.49
N ALA A 24 7.67 2.30 -24.27
CA ALA A 24 6.69 2.87 -23.38
C ALA A 24 7.34 3.02 -22.00
N GLN A 25 7.65 4.25 -21.59
CA GLN A 25 8.14 4.51 -20.23
C GLN A 25 7.09 4.00 -19.25
N LYS A 26 7.44 2.99 -18.45
CA LYS A 26 6.61 2.53 -17.34
C LYS A 26 6.31 3.75 -16.47
N LYS A 27 5.03 4.05 -16.26
CA LYS A 27 4.59 5.13 -15.38
C LYS A 27 5.23 4.91 -13.99
N PRO A 28 5.82 5.96 -13.38
CA PRO A 28 6.40 5.82 -12.04
C PRO A 28 5.36 5.34 -11.03
N LEU A 29 5.75 4.41 -10.16
CA LEU A 29 4.89 3.97 -9.06
C LEU A 29 4.63 5.13 -8.10
N THR A 30 3.37 5.29 -7.69
CA THR A 30 2.92 6.23 -6.67
C THR A 30 2.54 5.48 -5.40
N ALA A 31 2.45 6.17 -4.26
CA ALA A 31 1.93 5.56 -3.03
C ALA A 31 0.51 4.99 -3.26
N GLN A 32 -0.33 5.72 -4.00
CA GLN A 32 -1.68 5.29 -4.37
C GLN A 32 -1.69 4.05 -5.27
N SER A 33 -0.76 3.90 -6.21
CA SER A 33 -0.75 2.73 -7.11
C SER A 33 -0.24 1.47 -6.43
N VAL A 34 0.55 1.62 -5.35
CA VAL A 34 1.12 0.51 -4.58
C VAL A 34 0.16 0.03 -3.49
N THR A 35 -0.46 0.96 -2.75
CA THR A 35 -1.33 0.67 -1.61
C THR A 35 -2.49 -0.27 -1.93
N LEU A 36 -3.23 -0.68 -0.90
CA LEU A 36 -4.40 -1.54 -0.96
C LEU A 36 -5.39 -1.07 -2.04
N GLN A 37 -5.78 -2.00 -2.92
CA GLN A 37 -6.72 -1.80 -4.02
C GLN A 37 -7.98 -2.64 -3.84
N ALA A 38 -9.07 -2.27 -4.51
CA ALA A 38 -10.34 -3.01 -4.43
C ALA A 38 -10.21 -4.50 -4.83
N LYS A 39 -9.32 -4.81 -5.78
CA LYS A 39 -9.08 -6.21 -6.21
C LYS A 39 -8.43 -7.08 -5.12
N ASP A 40 -7.82 -6.47 -4.12
CA ASP A 40 -7.16 -7.18 -3.01
C ASP A 40 -8.19 -7.63 -1.96
N VAL A 41 -9.35 -6.98 -1.96
CA VAL A 41 -10.46 -7.17 -1.01
C VAL A 41 -11.80 -7.10 -1.76
N PRO A 42 -12.05 -8.04 -2.71
CA PRO A 42 -13.11 -7.92 -3.71
C PRO A 42 -14.54 -7.89 -3.14
N SER A 43 -14.75 -8.31 -1.89
CA SER A 43 -16.05 -8.27 -1.21
C SER A 43 -16.26 -7.04 -0.33
N MET A 44 -15.35 -6.07 -0.38
CA MET A 44 -15.37 -4.87 0.46
C MET A 44 -15.55 -3.61 -0.36
N GLN A 45 -16.20 -2.61 0.23
CA GLN A 45 -16.34 -1.29 -0.36
C GLN A 45 -15.26 -0.35 0.16
N ARG A 46 -14.86 0.59 -0.68
CA ARG A 46 -13.91 1.63 -0.29
C ARG A 46 -14.56 2.62 0.67
N CYS A 47 -13.89 2.92 1.77
CA CYS A 47 -14.36 3.90 2.75
C CYS A 47 -13.88 5.32 2.42
N GLU A 48 -14.68 6.33 2.78
CA GLU A 48 -14.38 7.76 2.62
C GLU A 48 -13.12 8.21 3.37
N ALA A 49 -12.73 7.46 4.41
CA ALA A 49 -11.48 7.68 5.14
C ALA A 49 -10.23 7.55 4.26
N SER A 50 -10.33 6.90 3.09
CA SER A 50 -9.20 6.73 2.17
C SER A 50 -8.80 8.04 1.48
N GLY A 51 -7.51 8.20 1.14
CA GLY A 51 -7.01 9.36 0.42
C GLY A 51 -5.51 9.54 0.54
N ASP A 52 -4.98 10.58 -0.11
CA ASP A 52 -3.62 11.05 0.17
C ASP A 52 -3.52 11.56 1.62
N LEU A 53 -2.31 11.50 2.20
CA LEU A 53 -2.14 11.82 3.62
C LEU A 53 -2.50 13.26 3.99
N ASP A 54 -2.29 14.24 3.11
CA ASP A 54 -2.66 15.63 3.42
C ASP A 54 -4.20 15.77 3.52
N THR A 55 -4.95 15.09 2.64
CA THR A 55 -6.42 14.99 2.71
C THR A 55 -6.90 14.22 3.95
N VAL A 56 -6.26 13.09 4.27
CA VAL A 56 -6.59 12.28 5.46
C VAL A 56 -6.41 13.09 6.74
N LEU A 57 -5.25 13.75 6.90
CA LEU A 57 -4.95 14.58 8.07
C LEU A 57 -5.89 15.79 8.16
N LYS A 58 -6.27 16.39 7.02
CA LYS A 58 -7.26 17.48 7.02
C LYS A 58 -8.62 17.04 7.56
N ARG A 59 -9.06 15.80 7.28
CA ARG A 59 -10.28 15.24 7.87
C ARG A 59 -10.09 14.93 9.34
N GLU A 60 -8.98 14.29 9.69
CA GLU A 60 -8.62 13.96 11.08
C GLU A 60 -8.64 15.19 11.97
N LYS A 61 -8.16 16.35 11.48
CA LYS A 61 -8.20 17.62 12.22
C LYS A 61 -9.59 17.98 12.75
N SER A 62 -10.64 17.62 12.02
CA SER A 62 -12.02 17.92 12.40
C SER A 62 -12.64 16.84 13.29
N SER A 63 -12.29 15.56 13.06
CA SER A 63 -12.90 14.41 13.76
C SER A 63 -12.16 14.01 15.03
N ASP A 64 -10.83 14.15 15.05
CA ASP A 64 -9.96 13.87 16.18
C ASP A 64 -8.76 14.84 16.20
N PRO A 65 -8.95 16.06 16.74
CA PRO A 65 -7.90 17.07 16.79
C PRO A 65 -6.63 16.62 17.54
N LYS A 66 -6.76 15.70 18.51
CA LYS A 66 -5.62 15.22 19.30
C LYS A 66 -4.72 14.32 18.49
N SER A 67 -5.29 13.31 17.81
CA SER A 67 -4.53 12.43 16.93
C SER A 67 -3.94 13.20 15.74
N TYR A 68 -4.68 14.20 15.23
CA TYR A 68 -4.20 15.10 14.19
C TYR A 68 -2.90 15.82 14.57
N GLU A 69 -2.76 16.36 15.78
CA GLU A 69 -1.55 17.08 16.18
C GLU A 69 -0.31 16.18 16.08
N SER A 70 -0.39 14.97 16.63
CA SER A 70 0.70 13.99 16.55
C SER A 70 0.98 13.52 15.12
N ASN A 71 -0.06 13.14 14.37
CA ASN A 71 0.10 12.60 13.03
C ASN A 71 0.57 13.68 12.04
N SER A 72 0.07 14.91 12.15
CA SER A 72 0.52 16.03 11.32
C SER A 72 1.98 16.40 11.60
N TYR A 73 2.39 16.40 12.87
CA TYR A 73 3.79 16.61 13.24
C TYR A 73 4.71 15.53 12.65
N GLN A 74 4.33 14.25 12.82
CA GLN A 74 5.09 13.11 12.31
C GLN A 74 5.18 13.12 10.78
N TRP A 75 4.07 13.40 10.09
CA TRP A 75 4.07 13.55 8.64
C TRP A 75 4.97 14.70 8.17
N GLY A 76 4.97 15.83 8.89
CA GLY A 76 5.88 16.94 8.66
C GLY A 76 7.36 16.56 8.80
N LEU A 77 7.71 15.74 9.81
CA LEU A 77 9.06 15.20 9.98
C LEU A 77 9.45 14.33 8.79
N TRP A 78 8.62 13.35 8.43
CA TRP A 78 8.91 12.46 7.31
C TRP A 78 9.04 13.19 5.98
N LYS A 79 8.21 14.22 5.71
CA LYS A 79 8.39 15.08 4.53
C LYS A 79 9.75 15.76 4.51
N ARG A 80 10.24 16.27 5.64
CA ARG A 80 11.59 16.85 5.76
C ARG A 80 12.68 15.80 5.54
N GLU A 81 12.46 14.56 5.96
CA GLU A 81 13.39 13.45 5.78
C GLU A 81 13.36 12.84 4.37
N GLY A 82 12.39 13.20 3.55
CA GLY A 82 12.32 12.82 2.14
C GLY A 82 11.12 11.96 1.75
N ALA A 83 10.07 11.88 2.57
CA ALA A 83 8.77 11.40 2.10
C ALA A 83 8.23 12.34 1.03
N THR A 84 7.74 11.77 -0.08
CA THR A 84 7.22 12.52 -1.23
C THR A 84 5.73 12.31 -1.45
N GLU A 85 5.22 11.14 -1.08
CA GLU A 85 3.83 10.76 -1.23
C GLU A 85 3.43 9.86 -0.07
N GLY A 86 2.18 9.95 0.37
CA GLY A 86 1.60 9.01 1.30
C GLY A 86 0.13 8.79 0.97
N TYR A 87 -0.34 7.57 1.14
CA TYR A 87 -1.71 7.21 0.81
C TYR A 87 -2.26 6.18 1.78
N LEU A 88 -3.42 6.50 2.35
CA LEU A 88 -4.22 5.58 3.15
C LEU A 88 -5.37 5.05 2.30
N ALA A 89 -5.50 3.74 2.23
CA ALA A 89 -6.62 3.05 1.63
C ALA A 89 -7.35 2.24 2.71
N VAL A 90 -8.66 2.42 2.78
CA VAL A 90 -9.53 1.76 3.76
C VAL A 90 -10.67 1.09 3.02
N TYR A 91 -10.92 -0.17 3.35
CA TYR A 91 -12.02 -0.96 2.83
C TYR A 91 -12.79 -1.63 3.96
N GLY A 92 -14.11 -1.55 3.92
CA GLY A 92 -15.02 -2.14 4.90
C GLY A 92 -15.99 -3.11 4.25
N ALA A 93 -16.43 -4.13 4.98
CA ALA A 93 -17.47 -5.05 4.52
C ALA A 93 -18.86 -4.37 4.47
N SER A 94 -19.07 -3.32 5.26
CA SER A 94 -20.30 -2.53 5.30
C SER A 94 -20.00 -1.05 5.58
N PRO A 95 -20.99 -0.13 5.42
CA PRO A 95 -20.79 1.27 5.81
C PRO A 95 -20.45 1.41 7.30
N ARG A 96 -21.05 0.56 8.14
CA ARG A 96 -20.78 0.53 9.59
C ARG A 96 -19.33 0.17 9.92
N ASP A 97 -18.74 -0.76 9.16
CA ASP A 97 -17.33 -1.12 9.37
C ASP A 97 -16.40 0.01 8.93
N CYS A 98 -16.77 0.77 7.88
CA CYS A 98 -16.05 1.99 7.49
C CYS A 98 -16.08 3.06 8.59
N ASP A 99 -17.20 3.18 9.31
CA ASP A 99 -17.37 4.17 10.37
C ASP A 99 -16.57 3.84 11.64
N ALA A 100 -16.14 2.58 11.81
CA ALA A 100 -15.37 2.14 12.98
C ALA A 100 -14.04 2.89 13.16
N LEU A 101 -13.48 3.47 12.10
CA LEU A 101 -12.29 4.32 12.17
C LEU A 101 -12.56 5.72 12.72
N SER A 102 -13.80 6.19 12.63
CA SER A 102 -14.22 7.53 13.06
C SER A 102 -14.79 7.55 14.46
N SER A 103 -15.26 6.40 14.95
CA SER A 103 -15.85 6.29 16.27
C SER A 103 -14.76 6.12 17.32
N GLN A 104 -14.70 7.05 18.28
CA GLN A 104 -13.98 6.84 19.56
C GLN A 104 -14.53 5.66 20.38
N SER A 105 -15.54 4.93 19.88
CA SER A 105 -16.05 3.73 20.52
C SER A 105 -15.08 2.57 20.32
N SER A 106 -14.62 2.02 21.44
CA SER A 106 -13.77 0.84 21.60
C SER A 106 -14.35 -0.48 21.07
N GLY A 107 -15.39 -0.45 20.24
CA GLY A 107 -15.92 -1.65 19.60
C GLY A 107 -15.05 -2.01 18.41
N ALA A 108 -14.30 -3.12 18.51
CA ALA A 108 -13.69 -3.73 17.33
C ALA A 108 -14.75 -3.87 16.22
N PRO A 109 -14.42 -3.60 14.94
CA PRO A 109 -15.37 -3.75 13.86
C PRO A 109 -15.98 -5.15 13.95
N THR A 110 -17.31 -5.25 13.82
CA THR A 110 -18.01 -6.54 13.92
C THR A 110 -18.02 -7.30 12.61
N GLY A 111 -17.84 -6.58 11.49
CA GLY A 111 -17.55 -7.12 10.17
C GLY A 111 -16.09 -6.94 9.81
N GLY A 112 -15.78 -7.08 8.51
CA GLY A 112 -14.43 -6.95 7.98
C GLY A 112 -14.01 -5.50 7.77
N LEU A 113 -12.81 -5.14 8.21
CA LEU A 113 -12.19 -3.84 7.96
C LEU A 113 -10.71 -4.02 7.62
N VAL A 114 -10.25 -3.40 6.55
CA VAL A 114 -8.86 -3.50 6.08
C VAL A 114 -8.31 -2.11 5.78
N LEU A 115 -7.12 -1.83 6.29
CA LEU A 115 -6.41 -0.59 6.07
C LEU A 115 -5.05 -0.90 5.44
N GLY A 116 -4.65 -0.10 4.46
CA GLY A 116 -3.32 -0.09 3.88
C GLY A 116 -2.78 1.33 3.84
N LEU A 117 -1.67 1.58 4.51
CA LEU A 117 -0.92 2.81 4.45
C LEU A 117 0.36 2.56 3.64
N VAL A 118 0.65 3.41 2.66
CA VAL A 118 1.92 3.37 1.94
C VAL A 118 2.52 4.77 1.90
N ILE A 119 3.80 4.86 2.22
CA ILE A 119 4.59 6.09 2.15
C ILE A 119 5.77 5.86 1.22
N LYS A 120 5.91 6.75 0.24
CA LYS A 120 7.02 6.76 -0.71
C LYS A 120 8.04 7.80 -0.29
N PHE A 121 9.31 7.39 -0.29
CA PHE A 121 10.46 8.22 0.02
C PHE A 121 11.33 8.46 -1.21
N LYS A 122 12.18 9.49 -1.15
CA LYS A 122 13.19 9.77 -2.18
C LYS A 122 14.23 8.66 -2.35
N SER A 123 14.49 7.89 -1.29
CA SER A 123 15.51 6.83 -1.30
C SER A 123 15.08 5.64 -0.45
N ALA A 124 15.60 4.47 -0.81
CA ALA A 124 15.40 3.25 -0.03
C ALA A 124 16.04 3.33 1.36
N ALA A 125 17.19 4.01 1.47
CA ALA A 125 17.86 4.23 2.75
C ALA A 125 17.01 5.05 3.74
N THR A 126 16.31 6.09 3.24
CA THR A 126 15.38 6.85 4.07
C THR A 126 14.19 6.00 4.48
N ALA A 127 13.57 5.26 3.55
CA ALA A 127 12.44 4.38 3.87
C ALA A 127 12.83 3.34 4.94
N ALA A 128 14.01 2.75 4.79
CA ALA A 128 14.59 1.79 5.72
C ALA A 128 14.78 2.38 7.12
N ARG A 129 15.42 3.55 7.20
CA ARG A 129 15.61 4.25 8.48
C ARG A 129 14.29 4.57 9.16
N ILE A 130 13.29 5.05 8.41
CA ILE A 130 11.98 5.38 8.99
C ILE A 130 11.27 4.13 9.52
N PHE A 131 11.31 3.01 8.79
CA PHE A 131 10.78 1.75 9.30
C PHE A 131 11.43 1.36 10.64
N GLU A 132 12.74 1.49 10.75
CA GLU A 132 13.50 1.17 11.97
C GLU A 132 13.18 2.08 13.17
N THR A 133 12.68 3.30 12.95
CA THR A 133 12.29 4.18 14.06
C THR A 133 11.10 3.63 14.85
N GLY A 134 10.28 2.76 14.25
CA GLY A 134 9.10 2.20 14.91
C GLY A 134 8.12 3.28 15.39
N ALA A 135 7.93 4.35 14.62
CA ALA A 135 7.00 5.40 15.00
C ALA A 135 5.54 4.93 14.85
N GLU A 136 4.69 5.32 15.80
CA GLU A 136 3.24 5.22 15.66
C GLU A 136 2.75 6.28 14.68
N PHE A 137 1.87 5.91 13.75
CA PHE A 137 1.28 6.85 12.80
C PHE A 137 -0.09 6.39 12.32
N LEU A 138 -1.11 7.24 12.43
CA LEU A 138 -2.50 6.92 12.05
C LEU A 138 -3.03 5.59 12.64
N GLY A 139 -2.56 5.23 13.83
CA GLY A 139 -2.94 3.98 14.50
C GLY A 139 -2.23 2.71 13.99
N PHE A 140 -1.17 2.86 13.19
CA PHE A 140 -0.24 1.78 12.84
C PHE A 140 1.03 1.92 13.67
N GLY A 141 1.57 0.81 14.20
CA GLY A 141 2.91 0.83 14.77
C GLY A 141 3.24 -0.30 15.77
N PRO A 142 4.30 -0.12 16.58
CA PRO A 142 4.72 -1.11 17.59
C PRO A 142 3.65 -1.50 18.62
N SER A 143 2.64 -0.67 18.83
CA SER A 143 1.48 -0.95 19.67
C SER A 143 0.72 -2.19 19.18
N ASP A 144 0.61 -2.37 17.86
CA ASP A 144 0.00 -3.55 17.24
C ASP A 144 0.82 -4.82 17.52
N ILE A 145 2.15 -4.74 17.41
CA ILE A 145 3.06 -5.84 17.74
C ILE A 145 2.89 -6.25 19.21
N SER A 146 2.82 -5.26 20.09
CA SER A 146 2.68 -5.46 21.54
C SER A 146 1.32 -6.08 21.89
N PHE A 147 0.25 -5.62 21.24
CA PHE A 147 -1.10 -6.17 21.37
C PHE A 147 -1.18 -7.63 20.91
N ILE A 148 -0.57 -7.98 19.78
CA ILE A 148 -0.57 -9.36 19.30
C ILE A 148 0.21 -10.29 20.23
N LYS A 149 1.35 -9.85 20.75
CA LYS A 149 2.09 -10.65 21.73
C LYS A 149 1.32 -10.83 23.04
N SER A 150 0.65 -9.78 23.54
CA SER A 150 -0.08 -9.85 24.81
C SER A 150 -1.33 -10.75 24.75
N THR A 151 -1.89 -10.92 23.56
CA THR A 151 -3.06 -11.78 23.30
C THR A 151 -2.69 -13.25 23.00
N GLY A 152 -1.40 -13.59 23.06
CA GLY A 152 -0.89 -14.93 22.72
C GLY A 152 -0.86 -15.20 21.21
N GLY A 153 -0.97 -14.16 20.38
CA GLY A 153 -0.83 -14.24 18.94
C GLY A 153 0.62 -14.49 18.50
N ILE A 154 0.79 -14.64 17.19
CA ILE A 154 2.08 -14.95 16.57
C ILE A 154 2.61 -13.70 15.88
N VAL A 155 3.91 -13.43 16.05
CA VAL A 155 4.63 -12.39 15.32
C VAL A 155 5.85 -13.01 14.66
N THR A 156 5.96 -12.85 13.35
CA THR A 156 7.12 -13.21 12.53
C THR A 156 7.80 -11.93 12.06
N THR A 157 9.13 -11.89 12.09
CA THR A 157 9.91 -10.71 11.66
C THR A 157 11.00 -11.09 10.67
N GLY A 158 11.51 -10.09 9.96
CA GLY A 158 12.62 -10.25 9.04
C GLY A 158 12.27 -11.09 7.81
N SER A 159 13.29 -11.70 7.21
CA SER A 159 13.14 -12.43 5.95
C SER A 159 12.13 -13.57 5.99
N ASP A 160 11.85 -14.13 7.16
CA ASP A 160 10.87 -15.21 7.36
C ASP A 160 9.42 -14.79 7.05
N THR A 161 9.13 -13.49 7.01
CA THR A 161 7.81 -12.98 6.61
C THR A 161 7.53 -13.14 5.10
N GLY A 162 8.59 -13.29 4.29
CA GLY A 162 8.51 -13.22 2.83
C GLY A 162 8.35 -11.81 2.26
N LEU A 163 8.42 -10.76 3.08
CA LEU A 163 8.32 -9.34 2.66
C LEU A 163 9.68 -8.62 2.60
N GLY A 164 10.72 -9.22 3.16
CA GLY A 164 12.08 -8.66 3.19
C GLY A 164 12.64 -8.57 4.61
N ALA A 165 13.91 -8.20 4.74
CA ALA A 165 14.60 -8.16 6.04
C ALA A 165 14.02 -7.11 7.01
N GLN A 166 13.42 -6.04 6.48
CA GLN A 166 12.76 -4.99 7.25
C GLN A 166 11.25 -5.21 7.21
N SER A 167 10.78 -6.17 8.00
CA SER A 167 9.37 -6.50 8.06
C SER A 167 8.95 -7.17 9.37
N ALA A 168 7.67 -7.05 9.67
CA ALA A 168 6.98 -7.75 10.74
C ALA A 168 5.58 -8.11 10.27
N VAL A 169 5.13 -9.33 10.55
CA VAL A 169 3.77 -9.81 10.28
C VAL A 169 3.27 -10.44 11.56
N GLY A 170 2.02 -10.20 11.93
CA GLY A 170 1.45 -10.90 13.06
C GLY A 170 -0.05 -11.12 12.96
N THR A 171 -0.50 -12.12 13.71
CA THR A 171 -1.89 -12.57 13.74
C THR A 171 -2.32 -12.89 15.16
N ALA A 172 -3.56 -12.58 15.48
CA ALA A 172 -4.20 -13.05 16.70
C ALA A 172 -5.69 -13.31 16.47
N THR A 173 -6.29 -13.97 17.46
CA THR A 173 -7.74 -14.04 17.60
C THR A 173 -8.09 -13.61 19.01
N VAL A 174 -8.91 -12.58 19.15
CA VAL A 174 -9.29 -11.99 20.43
C VAL A 174 -10.80 -11.99 20.52
N SER A 175 -11.35 -12.71 21.51
CA SER A 175 -12.80 -12.81 21.71
C SER A 175 -13.57 -13.24 20.45
N GLY A 176 -12.98 -14.10 19.62
CA GLY A 176 -13.56 -14.59 18.36
C GLY A 176 -13.35 -13.69 17.14
N ALA A 177 -12.78 -12.49 17.30
CA ALA A 177 -12.42 -11.60 16.20
C ALA A 177 -10.99 -11.88 15.72
N SER A 178 -10.78 -11.97 14.40
CA SER A 178 -9.44 -12.12 13.83
C SER A 178 -8.76 -10.77 13.67
N TYR A 179 -7.46 -10.74 13.92
CA TYR A 179 -6.61 -9.58 13.69
C TYR A 179 -5.36 -10.00 12.93
N TYR A 180 -4.96 -9.19 11.96
CA TYR A 180 -3.74 -9.34 11.18
C TYR A 180 -3.06 -7.99 11.01
N PHE A 181 -1.74 -7.93 11.18
CA PHE A 181 -0.93 -6.80 10.74
C PHE A 181 0.23 -7.24 9.85
N ALA A 182 0.67 -6.33 8.98
CA ALA A 182 1.97 -6.41 8.33
C ALA A 182 2.58 -5.01 8.19
N PHE A 183 3.83 -4.86 8.62
CA PHE A 183 4.64 -3.66 8.43
C PHE A 183 5.89 -4.07 7.67
N TRP A 184 6.22 -3.36 6.59
CA TRP A 184 7.43 -3.66 5.84
C TRP A 184 7.97 -2.48 5.07
N GLN A 185 9.27 -2.53 4.81
CA GLN A 185 9.92 -1.67 3.84
C GLN A 185 10.30 -2.50 2.61
N ASN A 186 10.09 -1.91 1.42
CA ASN A 186 10.61 -2.45 0.17
C ASN A 186 10.94 -1.30 -0.80
N LYS A 187 12.17 -1.28 -1.32
CA LYS A 187 12.73 -0.18 -2.13
C LYS A 187 12.45 1.18 -1.48
N THR A 188 11.82 2.11 -2.18
CA THR A 188 11.53 3.46 -1.67
C THR A 188 10.24 3.55 -0.87
N PHE A 189 9.60 2.44 -0.53
CA PHE A 189 8.29 2.42 0.12
C PHE A 189 8.38 1.81 1.52
N ALA A 190 7.73 2.47 2.49
CA ALA A 190 7.29 1.87 3.74
C ALA A 190 5.79 1.59 3.62
N SER A 191 5.34 0.44 4.09
CA SER A 191 3.96 -0.02 3.94
C SER A 191 3.48 -0.67 5.22
N ASP A 192 2.30 -0.25 5.65
CA ASP A 192 1.63 -0.78 6.82
C ASP A 192 0.24 -1.29 6.42
N PHE A 193 -0.16 -2.40 7.00
CA PHE A 193 -1.41 -3.08 6.70
C PHE A 193 -2.02 -3.60 7.98
N LEU A 194 -3.32 -3.35 8.17
CA LEU A 194 -4.12 -3.88 9.26
C LEU A 194 -5.38 -4.53 8.68
N ALA A 195 -5.78 -5.68 9.22
CA ALA A 195 -7.05 -6.30 8.90
C ALA A 195 -7.74 -6.86 10.14
N TYR A 196 -9.03 -6.58 10.25
CA TYR A 196 -9.92 -7.02 11.31
C TYR A 196 -11.03 -7.89 10.72
N ASN A 197 -11.31 -9.04 11.34
CA ASN A 197 -12.28 -10.04 10.87
C ASN A 197 -12.12 -10.43 9.39
N VAL A 198 -10.87 -10.48 8.94
CA VAL A 198 -10.48 -11.06 7.67
C VAL A 198 -9.68 -12.33 7.96
N SER A 199 -9.83 -13.35 7.12
CA SER A 199 -9.02 -14.55 7.26
C SER A 199 -7.53 -14.19 7.10
N SER A 200 -6.65 -14.81 7.88
CA SER A 200 -5.21 -14.56 7.76
C SER A 200 -4.67 -14.91 6.37
N ALA A 201 -5.29 -15.86 5.67
CA ALA A 201 -4.94 -16.25 4.31
C ALA A 201 -5.27 -15.13 3.29
N ASP A 202 -6.43 -14.50 3.41
CA ASP A 202 -6.82 -13.40 2.51
C ASP A 202 -6.02 -12.13 2.82
N ALA A 203 -5.80 -11.83 4.10
CA ALA A 203 -4.93 -10.73 4.52
C ALA A 203 -3.49 -10.90 4.01
N ALA A 204 -2.91 -12.09 4.17
CA ALA A 204 -1.57 -12.39 3.67
C ALA A 204 -1.49 -12.31 2.14
N ARG A 205 -2.56 -12.68 1.42
CA ARG A 205 -2.63 -12.53 -0.04
C ARG A 205 -2.63 -11.07 -0.45
N ALA A 206 -3.47 -10.24 0.18
CA ALA A 206 -3.52 -8.81 -0.07
C ALA A 206 -2.15 -8.15 0.17
N VAL A 207 -1.47 -8.49 1.26
CA VAL A 207 -0.12 -7.98 1.56
C VAL A 207 0.90 -8.40 0.50
N LYS A 208 0.87 -9.66 0.04
CA LYS A 208 1.73 -10.13 -1.06
C LYS A 208 1.44 -9.38 -2.36
N ASP A 209 0.18 -9.10 -2.66
CA ASP A 209 -0.21 -8.36 -3.86
C ASP A 209 0.21 -6.88 -3.81
N ILE A 210 0.15 -6.24 -2.63
CA ILE A 210 0.68 -4.88 -2.39
C ILE A 210 2.20 -4.90 -2.58
N ASN A 211 2.91 -5.82 -1.91
CA ASN A 211 4.36 -5.93 -2.02
C ASN A 211 4.82 -6.23 -3.46
N GLY A 212 4.08 -7.07 -4.19
CA GLY A 212 4.34 -7.40 -5.58
C GLY A 212 4.27 -6.21 -6.54
N ARG A 213 3.57 -5.12 -6.18
CA ARG A 213 3.54 -3.87 -6.98
C ARG A 213 4.80 -3.05 -6.84
N ILE A 214 5.59 -3.28 -5.79
CA ILE A 214 6.83 -2.56 -5.52
C ILE A 214 7.99 -3.16 -6.33
N LEU A 215 7.88 -4.43 -6.73
CA LEU A 215 8.93 -5.21 -7.42
C LEU A 215 9.23 -4.73 -8.85
#